data_AF-A0A8H2PTR5-F1
#
_entry.id   AF-A0A8H2PTR5-F1
#
_cell.length_a   1.000
_cell.length_b   1.000
_cell.length_c   1.000
_cell.angle_alpha   90.00
_cell.angle_beta   90.00
_cell.angle_gamma   90.00
#
_symmetry.space_group_name_H-M   'P 1'
#
loop_
_entity.id
_entity.type
_entity.pdbx_description
1 polymer ?
#
loop_
_entity_poly.entity_id
_entity_poly.type
_entity_poly.pdbx_seq_one_letter_code
_entity_poly.pdbx_strand_id
1 'polypeptide(L)'
;MRSLLAIFMMVLMSLGLAGCAGFGTVCTAEGYLGVARLSLSDPRTDMSLELCDGQDCEPGAPPQRGGVEPAETSPAPVTVDTGVLSLSGDSVDGWRADFVGGQPVVGYRLRDTSGEIVSEGSVNVDWVRVGGTAQCGGPREAVIELPG
;
A
#
# COMPACT_ATOMS: atom_id res chain seq x y z
N MET A 1 -34.81 51.01 -20.18
CA MET A 1 -33.34 51.12 -20.30
C MET A 1 -32.60 50.95 -18.98
N ARG A 2 -33.03 51.57 -17.86
CA ARG A 2 -32.39 51.41 -16.53
C ARG A 2 -32.49 49.99 -15.93
N SER A 3 -33.60 49.26 -16.15
CA SER A 3 -33.75 47.88 -15.63
C SER A 3 -32.93 46.81 -16.36
N LEU A 4 -32.57 47.02 -17.64
CA LEU A 4 -31.76 46.07 -18.41
C LEU A 4 -30.29 46.07 -17.96
N LEU A 5 -29.78 47.23 -17.54
CA LEU A 5 -28.41 47.36 -17.01
C LEU A 5 -28.22 46.63 -15.69
N ALA A 6 -29.25 46.64 -14.83
CA ALA A 6 -29.21 45.98 -13.52
C ALA A 6 -29.15 44.45 -13.64
N ILE A 7 -29.87 43.88 -14.61
CA ILE A 7 -29.89 42.43 -14.87
C ILE A 7 -28.54 41.98 -15.44
N PHE A 8 -27.95 42.75 -16.35
CA PHE A 8 -26.65 42.42 -16.94
C PHE A 8 -25.53 42.39 -15.88
N MET A 9 -25.55 43.35 -14.94
CA MET A 9 -24.56 43.43 -13.87
C MET A 9 -24.68 42.28 -12.85
N MET A 10 -25.91 41.81 -12.59
CA MET A 10 -26.17 40.70 -11.68
C MET A 10 -25.75 39.34 -12.27
N VAL A 11 -25.89 39.15 -13.59
CA VAL A 11 -25.40 37.94 -14.29
C VAL A 11 -23.87 37.89 -14.28
N LEU A 12 -23.18 38.99 -14.55
CA LEU A 12 -21.71 39.05 -14.52
C LEU A 12 -21.10 38.75 -13.14
N MET A 13 -21.80 39.08 -12.06
CA MET A 13 -21.30 38.83 -10.70
C MET A 13 -21.46 37.36 -10.26
N SER A 14 -22.39 36.62 -10.87
CA SER A 14 -22.59 35.19 -10.58
C SER A 14 -21.57 34.26 -11.27
N LEU A 15 -20.85 34.72 -12.29
CA LEU A 15 -19.77 33.95 -12.92
C LEU A 15 -18.46 33.91 -12.11
N GLY A 16 -18.33 34.73 -11.06
CA GLY A 16 -17.12 34.80 -10.24
C GLY A 16 -16.98 33.68 -9.19
N LEU A 17 -18.06 32.97 -8.84
CA LEU A 17 -18.03 31.92 -7.81
C LEU A 17 -17.74 30.51 -8.36
N ALA A 18 -17.68 30.32 -9.68
CA ALA A 18 -17.19 29.08 -10.28
C ALA A 18 -15.64 28.97 -10.27
N GLY A 19 -14.94 29.98 -9.74
CA GLY A 19 -13.48 30.10 -9.76
C GLY A 19 -12.71 29.35 -8.66
N CYS A 20 -13.39 28.64 -7.74
CA CYS A 20 -12.70 27.84 -6.71
C CYS A 20 -12.51 26.36 -7.11
N ALA A 21 -12.85 25.97 -8.34
CA ALA A 21 -12.35 24.74 -8.94
C ALA A 21 -11.02 25.06 -9.65
N GLY A 22 -9.98 25.32 -8.85
CA GLY A 22 -8.63 25.47 -9.38
C GLY A 22 -8.28 24.23 -10.21
N PHE A 23 -7.68 24.46 -11.37
CA PHE A 23 -7.12 23.46 -12.27
C PHE A 23 -5.90 22.72 -11.66
N GLY A 24 -5.99 22.35 -10.38
CA GLY A 24 -5.08 21.45 -9.70
C GLY A 24 -5.73 20.08 -9.67
N THR A 25 -5.17 19.13 -10.41
CA THR A 25 -5.60 17.74 -10.38
C THR A 25 -5.40 17.20 -8.96
N VAL A 26 -6.46 17.20 -8.14
CA VAL A 26 -6.46 16.56 -6.82
C VAL A 26 -6.54 15.06 -7.02
N CYS A 27 -5.41 14.39 -6.88
CA CYS A 27 -5.34 12.94 -6.97
C CYS A 27 -6.01 12.33 -5.74
N THR A 28 -6.99 11.47 -5.94
CA THR A 28 -7.59 10.71 -4.84
C THR A 28 -6.55 9.73 -4.29
N ALA A 29 -6.53 9.54 -2.96
CA ALA A 29 -5.55 8.70 -2.27
C ALA A 29 -5.55 7.22 -2.74
N GLU A 30 -6.64 6.78 -3.37
CA GLU A 30 -6.80 5.44 -3.97
C GLU A 30 -5.79 5.15 -5.09
N GLY A 31 -5.16 6.17 -5.67
CA GLY A 31 -4.14 6.02 -6.72
C GLY A 31 -2.81 5.41 -6.26
N TYR A 32 -2.65 5.13 -4.96
CA TYR A 32 -1.41 4.60 -4.39
C TYR A 32 -1.55 3.18 -3.84
N LEU A 33 -2.68 2.48 -4.04
CA LEU A 33 -2.83 1.12 -3.54
C LEU A 33 -2.30 0.07 -4.54
N GLY A 34 -1.54 -0.89 -4.03
CA GLY A 34 -1.09 -2.07 -4.75
C GLY A 34 -1.82 -3.32 -4.27
N VAL A 35 -2.08 -4.25 -5.17
CA VAL A 35 -2.67 -5.55 -4.86
C VAL A 35 -1.80 -6.65 -5.45
N ALA A 36 -1.26 -7.53 -4.62
CA ALA A 36 -0.57 -8.72 -5.12
C ALA A 36 -1.41 -9.98 -4.88
N ARG A 37 -1.46 -10.84 -5.89
CA ARG A 37 -1.91 -12.23 -5.75
C ARG A 37 -0.67 -13.11 -5.62
N LEU A 38 -0.56 -13.87 -4.53
CA LEU A 38 0.56 -14.74 -4.23
C LEU A 38 0.12 -16.20 -4.28
N SER A 39 0.92 -17.08 -4.85
CA SER A 39 0.67 -18.53 -4.86
C SER A 39 1.96 -19.31 -4.64
N LEU A 40 1.85 -20.51 -4.07
CA LEU A 40 2.97 -21.44 -4.04
C LEU A 40 3.13 -22.13 -5.40
N SER A 41 4.36 -22.33 -5.85
CA SER A 41 4.66 -23.18 -7.01
C SER A 41 4.21 -24.62 -6.80
N ASP A 42 4.23 -25.09 -5.55
CA ASP A 42 3.68 -26.39 -5.13
C ASP A 42 2.67 -26.16 -3.98
N PRO A 43 1.35 -26.12 -4.26
CA PRO A 43 0.33 -25.86 -3.25
C PRO A 43 0.27 -26.94 -2.17
N ARG A 44 0.28 -26.52 -0.90
CA ARG A 44 0.17 -27.41 0.28
C ARG A 44 -0.79 -26.82 1.29
N THR A 45 -1.43 -27.65 2.12
CA THR A 45 -2.47 -27.22 3.07
C THR A 45 -1.94 -26.76 4.42
N ASP A 46 -0.65 -26.87 4.65
CA ASP A 46 0.00 -26.78 5.97
C ASP A 46 0.96 -25.60 6.08
N MET A 47 0.82 -24.60 5.21
CA MET A 47 1.72 -23.45 5.15
C MET A 47 1.00 -22.15 5.49
N SER A 48 1.68 -21.28 6.24
CA SER A 48 1.30 -19.92 6.54
C SER A 48 2.32 -18.94 5.96
N LEU A 49 1.85 -17.77 5.53
CA LEU A 49 2.68 -16.76 4.87
C LEU A 49 2.78 -15.51 5.74
N GLU A 50 4.00 -15.04 5.94
CA GLU A 50 4.37 -13.76 6.52
C GLU A 50 5.05 -12.92 5.43
N LEU A 51 4.68 -11.63 5.32
CA LEU A 51 5.26 -10.68 4.37
C LEU A 51 6.02 -9.59 5.12
N CYS A 52 7.15 -9.17 4.57
CA CYS A 52 8.13 -8.33 5.25
C CYS A 52 8.60 -7.19 4.33
N ASP A 53 9.03 -6.08 4.95
CA ASP A 53 9.68 -5.00 4.21
C ASP A 53 11.06 -5.44 3.75
N GLY A 54 11.37 -5.26 2.47
CA GLY A 54 12.73 -5.47 1.96
C GLY A 54 13.15 -6.95 1.82
N GLN A 55 14.42 -7.23 2.09
CA GLN A 55 15.07 -8.49 1.70
C GLN A 55 14.89 -9.63 2.72
N ASP A 56 14.68 -9.30 3.99
CA ASP A 56 14.70 -10.27 5.10
C ASP A 56 13.56 -9.99 6.08
N CYS A 57 12.96 -11.05 6.63
CA CYS A 57 11.93 -10.95 7.66
C CYS A 57 12.53 -10.82 9.07
N GLU A 58 13.64 -10.08 9.20
CA GLU A 58 14.27 -9.86 10.49
C GLU A 58 13.45 -8.85 11.32
N PRO A 59 13.16 -9.15 12.60
CA PRO A 59 12.70 -8.13 13.53
C PRO A 59 13.78 -7.05 13.62
N GLY A 60 13.50 -5.85 13.09
CA GLY A 60 14.45 -4.74 13.13
C GLY A 60 14.98 -4.52 14.55
N ALA A 61 16.30 -4.36 14.68
CA ALA A 61 16.91 -4.07 15.97
C ALA A 61 16.19 -2.87 16.63
N PRO A 62 15.92 -2.91 17.95
CA PRO A 62 15.31 -1.77 18.64
C PRO A 62 16.11 -0.52 18.29
N PRO A 63 15.48 0.61 17.96
CA PRO A 63 16.21 1.83 17.65
C PRO A 63 17.20 2.07 18.80
N GLN A 64 18.50 2.03 18.50
CA GLN A 64 19.49 2.36 19.50
C GLN A 64 19.22 3.79 19.91
N ARG A 65 18.67 3.93 21.12
CA ARG A 65 18.27 5.19 21.72
C ARG A 65 19.56 6.01 21.84
N GLY A 66 19.84 6.83 20.83
CA GLY A 66 20.82 7.91 20.91
C GLY A 66 20.48 8.70 22.15
N GLY A 67 21.41 8.74 23.11
CA GLY A 67 21.12 9.04 24.49
C GLY A 67 20.39 10.37 24.70
N VAL A 68 19.21 10.30 25.32
CA VAL A 68 18.72 11.27 26.30
C VAL A 68 17.88 10.47 27.32
N GLU A 69 18.01 10.84 28.59
CA GLU A 69 17.42 10.27 29.81
C GLU A 69 15.90 9.97 29.78
N PRO A 70 15.37 9.17 30.73
CA PRO A 70 14.20 8.33 30.55
C PRO A 70 12.88 9.08 30.74
N ALA A 71 11.97 8.94 29.78
CA ALA A 71 10.54 9.06 30.04
C ALA A 71 9.93 7.66 29.94
N GLU A 72 9.34 7.20 31.04
CA GLU A 72 8.54 6.00 31.11
C GLU A 72 7.41 6.09 30.08
N THR A 73 7.44 5.24 29.06
CA THR A 73 6.26 4.95 28.25
C THR A 73 6.35 3.51 27.78
N SER A 74 5.29 2.78 28.14
CA SER A 74 4.90 1.44 27.68
C SER A 74 5.45 1.07 26.29
N PRO A 75 5.91 -0.17 26.03
CA PRO A 75 6.29 -0.57 24.69
C PRO A 75 5.06 -0.50 23.79
N ALA A 76 4.95 0.55 22.99
CA ALA A 76 4.08 0.53 21.83
C ALA A 76 4.57 -0.62 20.93
N PRO A 77 3.67 -1.45 20.39
CA PRO A 77 4.08 -2.48 19.44
C PRO A 77 4.81 -1.80 18.29
N VAL A 78 6.03 -2.24 18.03
CA VAL A 78 6.83 -1.79 16.89
C VAL A 78 6.15 -2.36 15.65
N THR A 79 5.25 -1.60 15.04
CA THR A 79 4.75 -1.90 13.70
C THR A 79 5.93 -1.76 12.75
N VAL A 80 6.49 -2.89 12.34
CA VAL A 80 7.36 -2.96 11.16
C VAL A 80 6.54 -2.40 10.01
N ASP A 81 6.96 -1.30 9.42
CA ASP A 81 6.27 -0.66 8.30
C ASP A 81 6.53 -1.51 7.04
N THR A 82 5.89 -2.68 6.96
CA THR A 82 6.01 -3.61 5.84
C THR A 82 5.42 -3.05 4.54
N GLY A 83 4.73 -1.92 4.61
CA GLY A 83 3.88 -1.41 3.54
C GLY A 83 2.73 -2.35 3.18
N VAL A 84 2.55 -3.48 3.89
CA VAL A 84 1.42 -4.40 3.72
C VAL A 84 0.29 -3.92 4.61
N LEU A 85 -0.86 -3.65 3.99
CA LEU A 85 -2.08 -3.22 4.66
C LEU A 85 -2.92 -4.42 5.10
N SER A 86 -2.93 -5.48 4.31
CA SER A 86 -3.72 -6.67 4.56
C SER A 86 -3.07 -7.90 3.90
N LEU A 87 -3.30 -9.08 4.49
CA LEU A 87 -3.00 -10.38 3.89
C LEU A 87 -4.17 -11.31 4.19
N SER A 88 -4.69 -11.97 3.16
CA SER A 88 -5.84 -12.89 3.27
C SER A 88 -5.68 -14.06 2.30
N GLY A 89 -6.35 -15.19 2.54
CA GLY A 89 -6.22 -16.41 1.75
C GLY A 89 -5.37 -17.48 2.43
N ASP A 90 -4.97 -18.51 1.67
CA ASP A 90 -4.27 -19.68 2.17
C ASP A 90 -3.29 -20.26 1.14
N SER A 91 -2.58 -21.32 1.55
CA SER A 91 -1.52 -21.94 0.77
C SER A 91 -1.99 -22.86 -0.35
N VAL A 92 -3.30 -23.11 -0.46
CA VAL A 92 -3.91 -23.92 -1.53
C VAL A 92 -4.42 -23.04 -2.64
N ASP A 93 -5.26 -22.06 -2.30
CA ASP A 93 -5.91 -21.16 -3.25
C ASP A 93 -5.06 -19.89 -3.53
N GLY A 94 -4.03 -19.68 -2.73
CA GLY A 94 -3.16 -18.51 -2.76
C GLY A 94 -3.64 -17.40 -1.83
N TRP A 95 -2.78 -16.40 -1.68
CA TRP A 95 -3.02 -15.23 -0.87
C TRP A 95 -3.27 -13.99 -1.71
N ARG A 96 -3.98 -13.04 -1.11
CA ARG A 96 -4.14 -11.68 -1.58
C ARG A 96 -3.56 -10.73 -0.54
N ALA A 97 -2.63 -9.89 -0.97
CA ALA A 97 -2.03 -8.85 -0.15
C ALA A 97 -2.33 -7.46 -0.74
N ASP A 98 -2.79 -6.55 0.10
CA ASP A 98 -2.93 -5.13 -0.26
C ASP A 98 -1.72 -4.36 0.29
N PHE A 99 -1.15 -3.47 -0.52
CA PHE A 99 0.06 -2.70 -0.22
C PHE A 99 -0.19 -1.18 -0.31
N VAL A 100 0.53 -0.43 0.51
CA VAL A 100 0.80 0.99 0.26
C VAL A 100 1.86 1.08 -0.83
N GLY A 101 1.44 1.47 -2.03
CA GLY A 101 2.30 1.66 -3.19
C GLY A 101 2.53 0.37 -3.98
N GLY A 102 3.72 0.29 -4.58
CA GLY A 102 4.17 -0.89 -5.32
C GLY A 102 5.67 -1.01 -5.12
N GLN A 103 6.03 -1.50 -3.94
CA GLN A 103 7.41 -1.72 -3.50
C GLN A 103 8.08 -2.75 -4.43
N PRO A 104 9.29 -2.48 -4.94
CA PRO A 104 9.90 -3.29 -5.99
C PRO A 104 10.37 -4.66 -5.50
N VAL A 105 10.57 -4.81 -4.18
CA VAL A 105 11.00 -6.05 -3.54
C VAL A 105 10.08 -6.30 -2.35
N VAL A 106 9.65 -7.55 -2.19
CA VAL A 106 8.84 -8.01 -1.06
C VAL A 106 9.53 -9.21 -0.43
N GLY A 107 9.76 -9.14 0.89
CA GLY A 107 10.24 -10.25 1.69
C GLY A 107 9.09 -11.21 2.02
N TYR A 108 9.37 -12.50 2.06
CA TYR A 108 8.42 -13.53 2.43
C TYR A 108 9.04 -14.54 3.38
N ARG A 109 8.21 -15.07 4.27
CA ARG A 109 8.55 -16.21 5.13
C ARG A 109 7.37 -17.16 5.18
N LEU A 110 7.63 -18.41 4.81
CA LEU A 110 6.68 -19.51 4.86
C LEU A 110 6.95 -20.34 6.11
N ARG A 111 5.90 -20.59 6.89
CA ARG A 111 5.96 -21.45 8.07
C ARG A 111 4.99 -22.59 7.98
N ASP A 112 5.39 -23.75 8.46
CA ASP A 112 4.49 -24.89 8.58
C ASP A 112 3.50 -24.73 9.75
N THR A 113 2.66 -25.74 9.99
CA THR A 113 1.73 -25.79 11.13
C THR A 113 2.40 -25.86 12.50
N SER A 114 3.68 -26.25 12.57
CA SER A 114 4.49 -26.26 13.79
C SER A 114 5.13 -24.89 14.08
N GLY A 115 5.09 -23.98 13.10
CA GLY A 115 5.71 -22.65 13.14
C GLY A 115 7.16 -22.64 12.64
N GLU A 116 7.67 -23.78 12.17
CA GLU A 116 9.01 -23.91 11.58
C GLU A 116 9.07 -23.17 10.25
N ILE A 117 10.17 -22.45 10.01
CA ILE A 117 10.40 -21.75 8.74
C ILE A 117 10.79 -22.79 7.69
N VAL A 118 9.92 -22.97 6.71
CA VAL A 118 10.13 -23.90 5.58
C VAL A 118 10.90 -23.21 4.46
N SER A 119 10.61 -21.92 4.25
CA SER A 119 11.26 -21.11 3.22
C SER A 119 11.21 -19.63 3.61
N GLU A 120 12.26 -18.89 3.29
CA GLU A 120 12.34 -17.45 3.50
C GLU A 120 13.18 -16.83 2.39
N GLY A 121 12.81 -15.63 1.96
CA GLY A 121 13.61 -14.86 1.03
C GLY A 121 12.87 -13.61 0.59
N SER A 122 13.24 -13.11 -0.59
CA SER A 122 12.60 -11.95 -1.19
C SER A 122 12.44 -12.11 -2.69
N VAL A 123 11.45 -11.43 -3.23
CA VAL A 123 11.08 -11.49 -4.64
C VAL A 123 10.96 -10.07 -5.20
N ASN A 124 11.48 -9.88 -6.42
CA ASN A 124 11.23 -8.65 -7.18
C ASN A 124 9.81 -8.70 -7.72
N VAL A 125 9.05 -7.63 -7.50
CA VAL A 125 7.63 -7.58 -7.84
C VAL A 125 7.43 -6.74 -9.09
N ASP A 126 6.94 -7.41 -10.14
CA ASP A 126 6.58 -6.77 -11.41
C ASP A 126 5.19 -6.15 -11.34
N TRP A 127 5.13 -4.92 -10.82
CA TRP A 127 3.89 -4.17 -10.70
C TRP A 127 3.38 -3.66 -12.04
N VAL A 128 2.14 -4.02 -12.36
CA VAL A 128 1.41 -3.50 -13.53
C VAL A 128 0.39 -2.47 -13.07
N ARG A 129 0.43 -1.28 -13.68
CA ARG A 129 -0.61 -0.26 -13.45
C ARG A 129 -1.88 -0.65 -14.19
N VAL A 130 -2.99 -0.77 -13.46
CA VAL A 130 -4.29 -1.20 -14.00
C VAL A 130 -5.31 -0.05 -14.10
N GLY A 131 -4.95 1.15 -13.64
CA GLY A 131 -5.82 2.32 -13.75
C GLY A 131 -5.13 3.64 -13.44
N GLY A 132 -5.95 4.68 -13.26
CA GLY A 132 -5.50 6.04 -12.95
C GLY A 132 -4.89 6.77 -14.15
N THR A 133 -4.08 7.79 -13.88
CA THR A 133 -3.45 8.63 -14.91
C THR A 133 -1.94 8.72 -14.72
N ALA A 134 -1.24 9.19 -15.75
CA ALA A 134 0.20 9.45 -15.63
C ALA A 134 0.50 10.48 -14.53
N GLN A 135 -0.36 11.49 -14.38
CA GLN A 135 -0.19 12.56 -13.39
C GLN A 135 -0.48 12.11 -11.95
N CYS A 136 -1.49 11.27 -11.75
CA CYS A 136 -2.01 10.94 -10.42
C CYS A 136 -1.63 9.58 -9.87
N GLY A 137 -0.78 8.84 -10.59
CA GLY A 137 -0.61 7.44 -10.21
C GLY A 137 -1.87 6.65 -10.54
N GLY A 138 -2.03 5.51 -9.89
CA GLY A 138 -3.12 4.60 -10.14
C GLY A 138 -2.85 3.24 -9.51
N PRO A 139 -3.93 2.46 -9.31
CA PRO A 139 -3.84 1.15 -8.70
C PRO A 139 -2.88 0.26 -9.49
N ARG A 140 -2.18 -0.60 -8.76
CA ARG A 140 -1.23 -1.56 -9.31
C ARG A 140 -1.60 -2.96 -8.91
N GLU A 141 -1.37 -3.90 -9.82
CA GLU A 141 -1.51 -5.32 -9.56
C GLU A 141 -0.20 -6.04 -9.84
N ALA A 142 0.05 -7.10 -9.07
CA ALA A 142 1.14 -8.03 -9.30
C ALA A 142 0.67 -9.47 -9.08
N VAL A 143 1.37 -10.40 -9.74
CA VAL A 143 1.25 -11.83 -9.48
C VAL A 143 2.63 -12.30 -9.03
N ILE A 144 2.69 -12.97 -7.89
CA ILE A 144 3.92 -13.42 -7.26
C ILE A 144 3.82 -14.93 -7.07
N GLU A 145 4.82 -15.65 -7.55
CA GLU A 145 4.95 -17.08 -7.30
C GLU A 145 6.07 -17.32 -6.29
N LEU A 146 5.74 -17.99 -5.20
CA LEU A 146 6.65 -18.32 -4.11
C LEU A 146 7.06 -19.80 -4.19
N PRO A 147 8.29 -20.16 -3.80
CA PRO A 147 8.68 -21.55 -3.73
C PRO A 147 7.84 -22.28 -2.67
N GLY A 148 7.22 -23.39 -3.08
CA GLY A 148 6.51 -24.33 -2.22
C GLY A 148 7.47 -25.32 -1.58
#